data_AF-A0A929PKP5-F1
#
_entry.id   AF-A0A929PKP5-F1
#
_cell.length_a   1.000
_cell.length_b   1.000
_cell.length_c   1.000
_cell.angle_alpha   90.00
_cell.angle_beta   90.00
_cell.angle_gamma   90.00
#
_symmetry.space_group_name_H-M   'P 1'
#
loop_
_entity.id
_entity.type
_entity.pdbx_description
1 polymer ?
#
loop_
_entity_poly.entity_id
_entity_poly.type
_entity_poly.pdbx_seq_one_letter_code
_entity_poly.pdbx_strand_id
1 'polypeptide(L)'
;MRSRDIRSRDMKSFGYPRHQPLFPELGGGGGYKTKEDILDLLKKIHDVAIYGVLLTRDIKHPLVQMLRERWYDFHKLTGPEFLLIVFEPPDEWRESFKNYWKGKLGEDIEKIWDEWQTGVEREGAVDYAKLFKPEVKVDDFPCMVLFTDLKHLDEQQVVMRKIPKWDTESLYKLLSGMIQSIVDCCEQSAEKRLECLKSSLTSPTAKTKAYYKYGEKRALYYLKKNPASIVATTAAFALALANANVLPIGAAAVAILQILKNKQK
;
A
#
# COMPACT_ATOMS: atom_id res chain seq x y z
N MET A 1 -25.18 6.29 -62.38
CA MET A 1 -25.18 4.87 -62.79
C MET A 1 -23.75 4.32 -62.68
N ARG A 2 -23.57 3.17 -62.00
CA ARG A 2 -22.31 2.47 -61.64
C ARG A 2 -21.48 3.21 -60.57
N SER A 3 -21.63 2.95 -59.27
CA SER A 3 -21.48 1.69 -58.51
C SER A 3 -20.16 0.97 -58.79
N ARG A 4 -19.17 1.20 -57.91
CA ARG A 4 -18.11 0.24 -57.60
C ARG A 4 -17.73 0.36 -56.13
N ASP A 5 -17.99 -0.75 -55.45
CA ASP A 5 -17.69 -1.10 -54.08
C ASP A 5 -16.22 -0.91 -53.72
N ILE A 6 -15.98 -0.23 -52.59
CA ILE A 6 -14.73 -0.34 -51.85
C ILE A 6 -15.04 -1.15 -50.59
N ARG A 7 -14.46 -2.34 -50.58
CA ARG A 7 -14.59 -3.39 -49.58
C ARG A 7 -14.21 -2.91 -48.19
N SER A 8 -15.07 -3.27 -47.24
CA SER A 8 -14.80 -3.33 -45.81
C SER A 8 -13.50 -4.09 -45.54
N ARG A 9 -12.56 -3.45 -44.84
CA ARG A 9 -11.49 -4.16 -44.14
C ARG A 9 -12.00 -4.54 -42.76
N ASP A 10 -12.01 -5.83 -42.51
CA ASP A 10 -12.26 -6.49 -41.25
C ASP A 10 -11.38 -5.88 -40.14
N MET A 11 -11.99 -5.10 -39.24
CA MET A 11 -11.48 -5.01 -37.87
C MET A 11 -11.86 -6.31 -37.18
N LYS A 12 -10.93 -7.25 -37.20
CA LYS A 12 -10.93 -8.38 -36.26
C LYS A 12 -11.04 -7.80 -34.85
N SER A 13 -12.22 -7.94 -34.27
CA SER A 13 -12.43 -7.90 -32.84
C SER A 13 -11.45 -8.86 -32.19
N PHE A 14 -10.45 -8.33 -31.47
CA PHE A 14 -9.73 -9.10 -30.47
C PHE A 14 -10.74 -9.40 -29.35
N GLY A 15 -11.48 -10.50 -29.54
CA GLY A 15 -12.23 -11.13 -28.47
C GLY A 15 -11.22 -11.60 -27.44
N TYR A 16 -11.18 -10.93 -26.31
CA TYR A 16 -10.67 -11.58 -25.10
C TYR A 16 -11.57 -12.80 -24.86
N PRO A 17 -11.01 -14.01 -24.70
CA PRO A 17 -11.82 -15.14 -24.32
C PRO A 17 -12.52 -14.78 -23.00
N ARG A 18 -13.85 -14.91 -22.98
CA ARG A 18 -14.58 -14.99 -21.72
C ARG A 18 -13.97 -16.16 -20.97
N HIS A 19 -13.22 -15.86 -19.92
CA HIS A 19 -12.85 -16.87 -18.94
C HIS A 19 -14.15 -17.39 -18.36
N GLN A 20 -14.51 -18.61 -18.76
CA GLN A 20 -15.40 -19.44 -17.97
C GLN A 20 -14.81 -19.55 -16.56
N PRO A 21 -15.62 -19.51 -15.50
CA PRO A 21 -15.14 -19.80 -14.15
C PRO A 21 -14.59 -21.23 -14.14
N LEU A 22 -13.33 -21.34 -13.72
CA LEU A 22 -12.58 -22.59 -13.59
C LEU A 22 -12.96 -23.31 -12.29
N PHE A 23 -14.24 -23.57 -12.03
CA PHE A 23 -14.66 -24.48 -10.96
C PHE A 23 -15.94 -25.22 -11.36
N PRO A 24 -15.86 -26.49 -11.77
CA PRO A 24 -16.99 -27.39 -11.66
C PRO A 24 -17.24 -27.64 -10.17
N GLU A 25 -18.52 -27.72 -9.82
CA GLU A 25 -19.00 -28.14 -8.51
C GLU A 25 -18.28 -29.41 -8.04
N LEU A 26 -17.33 -29.26 -7.11
CA LEU A 26 -16.84 -30.35 -6.29
C LEU A 26 -17.20 -30.00 -4.86
N GLY A 27 -18.18 -30.74 -4.34
CA GLY A 27 -18.58 -30.71 -2.94
C GLY A 27 -17.44 -31.12 -2.01
N GLY A 28 -17.48 -30.59 -0.79
CA GLY A 28 -16.69 -31.08 0.33
C GLY A 28 -15.29 -30.47 0.44
N GLY A 29 -15.22 -29.20 0.85
CA GLY A 29 -13.96 -28.52 1.19
C GLY A 29 -14.25 -27.07 1.55
N GLY A 30 -14.69 -26.84 2.79
CA GLY A 30 -15.02 -25.51 3.30
C GLY A 30 -13.77 -24.67 3.49
N GLY A 31 -13.42 -23.91 2.46
CA GLY A 31 -12.39 -22.87 2.57
C GLY A 31 -12.93 -21.61 3.23
N TYR A 32 -12.02 -20.70 3.61
CA TYR A 32 -12.30 -19.42 4.25
C TYR A 32 -12.96 -18.41 3.30
N LYS A 33 -14.11 -18.78 2.72
CA LYS A 33 -14.84 -18.01 1.70
C LYS A 33 -15.74 -16.94 2.30
N THR A 34 -16.01 -17.04 3.60
CA THR A 34 -16.96 -16.16 4.29
C THR A 34 -16.24 -15.26 5.28
N LYS A 35 -16.94 -14.19 5.66
CA LYS A 35 -16.53 -13.30 6.75
C LYS A 35 -16.25 -14.12 8.01
N GLU A 36 -17.16 -15.02 8.33
CA GLU A 36 -17.21 -15.81 9.55
C GLU A 36 -15.96 -16.68 9.69
N ASP A 37 -15.51 -17.31 8.61
CA ASP A 37 -14.34 -18.18 8.62
C ASP A 37 -13.07 -17.40 9.03
N ILE A 38 -12.88 -16.19 8.50
CA ILE A 38 -11.70 -15.37 8.83
C ILE A 38 -11.79 -14.82 10.24
N LEU A 39 -12.97 -14.45 10.71
CA LEU A 39 -13.12 -14.05 12.10
C LEU A 39 -12.77 -15.20 13.04
N ASP A 40 -13.16 -16.42 12.70
CA ASP A 40 -12.81 -17.61 13.46
C ASP A 40 -11.32 -17.92 13.38
N LEU A 41 -10.67 -17.67 12.23
CA LEU A 41 -9.21 -17.73 12.13
C LEU A 41 -8.53 -16.69 13.02
N LEU A 42 -8.99 -15.44 12.98
CA LEU A 42 -8.41 -14.35 13.77
C LEU A 42 -8.58 -14.59 15.28
N LYS A 43 -9.71 -15.16 15.71
CA LYS A 43 -9.94 -15.54 17.12
C LYS A 43 -8.96 -16.61 17.62
N LYS A 44 -8.41 -17.45 16.74
CA LYS A 44 -7.38 -18.44 17.10
C LYS A 44 -6.00 -17.82 17.33
N ILE A 45 -5.77 -16.60 16.86
CA ILE A 45 -4.50 -15.90 17.02
C ILE A 45 -4.54 -15.10 18.32
N HIS A 46 -3.91 -15.63 19.36
CA HIS A 46 -3.78 -14.97 20.65
C HIS A 46 -2.67 -13.90 20.62
N ASP A 47 -2.73 -12.97 21.57
CA ASP A 47 -1.74 -11.91 21.82
C ASP A 47 -1.67 -10.77 20.78
N VAL A 48 -2.68 -10.64 19.93
CA VAL A 48 -2.76 -9.52 18.97
C VAL A 48 -3.57 -8.37 19.56
N ALA A 49 -2.92 -7.20 19.67
CA ALA A 49 -3.48 -5.96 20.15
C ALA A 49 -4.19 -5.16 19.06
N ILE A 50 -3.66 -5.22 17.83
CA ILE A 50 -4.14 -4.45 16.66
C ILE A 50 -4.14 -5.36 15.44
N TYR A 51 -5.19 -5.26 14.64
CA TYR A 51 -5.35 -5.94 13.36
C TYR A 51 -5.36 -4.88 12.26
N GLY A 52 -4.61 -5.13 11.20
CA GLY A 52 -4.55 -4.29 10.02
C GLY A 52 -4.94 -5.08 8.79
N VAL A 53 -5.85 -4.57 7.98
CA VAL A 53 -6.26 -5.18 6.72
C VAL A 53 -5.88 -4.24 5.60
N LEU A 54 -5.02 -4.72 4.70
CA LEU A 54 -4.59 -3.96 3.54
C LEU A 54 -5.46 -4.30 2.34
N LEU A 55 -6.25 -3.33 1.91
CA LEU A 55 -7.27 -3.47 0.88
C LEU A 55 -6.81 -2.79 -0.42
N THR A 56 -6.86 -3.53 -1.52
CA THR A 56 -6.59 -3.01 -2.87
C THR A 56 -7.55 -3.62 -3.89
N ARG A 57 -7.90 -2.83 -4.91
CA ARG A 57 -8.72 -3.29 -6.05
C ARG A 57 -7.92 -3.40 -7.35
N ASP A 58 -6.78 -2.72 -7.42
CA ASP A 58 -5.95 -2.64 -8.61
C ASP A 58 -4.73 -3.55 -8.44
N ILE A 59 -4.74 -4.70 -9.12
CA ILE A 59 -3.62 -5.65 -9.14
C ILE A 59 -2.34 -5.07 -9.76
N LYS A 60 -2.47 -3.99 -10.55
CA LYS A 60 -1.34 -3.28 -11.17
C LYS A 60 -0.84 -2.14 -10.30
N HIS A 61 -1.45 -1.92 -9.13
CA HIS A 61 -0.98 -0.90 -8.21
C HIS A 61 0.43 -1.28 -7.70
N PRO A 62 1.40 -0.35 -7.63
CA PRO A 62 2.75 -0.65 -7.15
C PRO A 62 2.80 -1.24 -5.72
N LEU A 63 1.74 -1.00 -4.94
CA LEU A 63 1.52 -1.65 -3.64
C LEU A 63 1.53 -3.16 -3.75
N VAL A 64 0.84 -3.74 -4.75
CA VAL A 64 0.72 -5.19 -4.90
C VAL A 64 2.10 -5.80 -5.14
N GLN A 65 2.84 -5.29 -6.12
CA GLN A 65 4.21 -5.74 -6.39
C GLN A 65 5.09 -5.65 -5.15
N MET A 66 5.06 -4.51 -4.46
CA MET A 66 5.87 -4.27 -3.28
C MET A 66 5.51 -5.22 -2.12
N LEU A 67 4.23 -5.59 -1.95
CA LEU A 67 3.81 -6.58 -0.96
C LEU A 67 4.37 -7.97 -1.29
N ARG A 68 4.32 -8.40 -2.56
CA ARG A 68 4.84 -9.72 -2.96
C ARG A 68 6.34 -9.84 -2.72
N GLU A 69 7.08 -8.80 -3.06
CA GLU A 69 8.54 -8.73 -2.91
C GLU A 69 9.00 -8.57 -1.45
N ARG A 70 8.22 -7.87 -0.62
CA ARG A 70 8.61 -7.45 0.74
C ARG A 70 7.75 -8.05 1.86
N TRP A 71 6.93 -9.06 1.57
CA TRP A 71 6.00 -9.64 2.55
C TRP A 71 6.70 -9.95 3.89
N TYR A 72 7.78 -10.72 3.82
CA TYR A 72 8.53 -11.14 5.01
C TYR A 72 9.09 -9.98 5.84
N ASP A 73 9.43 -8.87 5.19
CA ASP A 73 9.92 -7.70 5.89
C ASP A 73 8.78 -7.06 6.69
N PHE A 74 7.57 -6.98 6.11
CA PHE A 74 6.40 -6.52 6.85
C PHE A 74 6.03 -7.43 8.01
N HIS A 75 6.03 -8.75 7.81
CA HIS A 75 5.76 -9.69 8.89
C HIS A 75 6.75 -9.53 10.06
N LYS A 76 8.04 -9.30 9.77
CA LYS A 76 9.03 -9.02 10.81
C LYS A 76 8.78 -7.69 11.51
N LEU A 77 8.38 -6.66 10.77
CA LEU A 77 8.11 -5.34 11.31
C LEU A 77 6.86 -5.30 12.20
N THR A 78 5.85 -6.14 11.94
CA THR A 78 4.63 -6.14 12.74
C THR A 78 4.84 -6.73 14.13
N GLY A 79 5.75 -7.68 14.27
CA GLY A 79 5.97 -8.37 15.54
C GLY A 79 4.74 -9.19 15.98
N PRO A 80 4.66 -9.57 17.27
CA PRO A 80 3.60 -10.44 17.78
C PRO A 80 2.28 -9.72 18.08
N GLU A 81 2.32 -8.43 18.43
CA GLU A 81 1.14 -7.69 18.91
C GLU A 81 0.34 -7.01 17.79
N PHE A 82 0.90 -6.92 16.58
CA PHE A 82 0.21 -6.38 15.41
C PHE A 82 0.13 -7.45 14.32
N LEU A 83 -1.09 -7.72 13.84
CA LEU A 83 -1.33 -8.62 12.72
C LEU A 83 -1.71 -7.84 11.47
N LEU A 84 -0.86 -7.88 10.46
CA LEU A 84 -1.16 -7.33 9.13
C LEU A 84 -1.67 -8.44 8.19
N ILE A 85 -2.90 -8.28 7.72
CA ILE A 85 -3.59 -9.15 6.77
C ILE A 85 -3.43 -8.56 5.37
N VAL A 86 -2.89 -9.38 4.47
CA VAL A 86 -2.68 -9.08 3.06
C VAL A 86 -3.25 -10.21 2.21
N PHE A 87 -3.91 -9.89 1.11
CA PHE A 87 -4.55 -10.87 0.23
C PHE A 87 -3.67 -11.30 -0.95
N GLU A 88 -2.51 -10.67 -1.12
CA GLU A 88 -1.64 -10.84 -2.29
C GLU A 88 -0.49 -11.80 -1.97
N PRO A 89 -0.46 -13.07 -2.48
CA PRO A 89 0.56 -14.11 -2.22
C PRO A 89 2.00 -13.58 -2.40
N PRO A 90 2.99 -14.01 -1.59
CA PRO A 90 4.37 -13.61 -1.81
C PRO A 90 4.90 -14.28 -3.08
N ASP A 91 5.92 -13.71 -3.71
CA ASP A 91 6.51 -14.34 -4.90
C ASP A 91 7.17 -15.69 -4.57
N GLU A 92 7.61 -15.86 -3.32
CA GLU A 92 8.22 -17.08 -2.82
C GLU A 92 7.73 -17.34 -1.38
N TRP A 93 7.33 -18.58 -1.08
CA TRP A 93 7.00 -19.04 0.26
C TRP A 93 8.25 -19.52 1.01
N ARG A 94 8.63 -18.86 2.10
CA ARG A 94 9.78 -19.23 2.94
C ARG A 94 9.36 -20.23 4.01
N GLU A 95 10.15 -21.29 4.18
CA GLU A 95 9.89 -22.37 5.15
C GLU A 95 9.78 -21.85 6.60
N SER A 96 10.58 -20.84 6.96
CA SER A 96 10.52 -20.21 8.28
C SER A 96 9.16 -19.58 8.59
N PHE A 97 8.45 -19.08 7.57
CA PHE A 97 7.12 -18.51 7.72
C PHE A 97 6.05 -19.59 7.87
N LYS A 98 6.17 -20.69 7.12
CA LYS A 98 5.32 -21.87 7.29
C LYS A 98 5.43 -22.43 8.71
N ASN A 99 6.66 -22.56 9.21
CA ASN A 99 6.93 -23.02 10.57
C ASN A 99 6.37 -22.07 11.65
N TYR A 100 6.48 -20.75 11.43
CA TYR A 100 5.89 -19.76 12.33
C TYR A 100 4.36 -19.95 12.46
N TRP A 101 3.65 -20.02 11.33
CA TRP A 101 2.20 -20.17 11.36
C TRP A 101 1.74 -21.54 11.83
N LYS A 102 2.49 -22.61 11.53
CA LYS A 102 2.26 -23.94 12.10
C LYS A 102 2.36 -23.93 13.62
N GLY A 103 3.34 -23.22 14.17
CA GLY A 103 3.45 -23.04 15.62
C GLY A 103 2.30 -22.22 16.23
N LYS A 104 1.74 -21.25 15.49
CA LYS A 104 0.67 -20.37 15.98
C LYS A 104 -0.74 -20.97 15.85
N LEU A 105 -1.02 -21.68 14.76
CA LEU A 105 -2.36 -22.16 14.40
C LEU A 105 -2.54 -23.67 14.56
N GLY A 106 -1.45 -24.41 14.84
CA GLY A 106 -1.48 -25.86 15.03
C GLY A 106 -1.43 -26.65 13.72
N GLU A 107 -1.70 -27.96 13.81
CA GLU A 107 -1.57 -28.90 12.69
C GLU A 107 -2.62 -28.69 11.58
N ASP A 108 -3.75 -28.03 11.91
CA ASP A 108 -4.78 -27.67 10.93
C ASP A 108 -4.32 -26.62 9.91
N ILE A 109 -3.14 -26.00 10.12
CA ILE A 109 -2.60 -24.99 9.21
C ILE A 109 -2.41 -25.51 7.79
N GLU A 110 -2.18 -26.81 7.59
CA GLU A 110 -1.85 -27.34 6.26
C GLU A 110 -3.00 -27.16 5.27
N LYS A 111 -4.26 -27.31 5.72
CA LYS A 111 -5.45 -27.05 4.89
C LYS A 111 -5.57 -25.56 4.53
N ILE A 112 -5.32 -24.68 5.50
CA ILE A 112 -5.36 -23.22 5.31
C ILE A 112 -4.23 -22.77 4.38
N TRP A 113 -3.07 -23.41 4.52
CA TRP A 113 -1.86 -23.08 3.78
C TRP A 113 -2.03 -23.35 2.28
N ASP A 114 -2.62 -24.50 1.92
CA ASP A 114 -2.91 -24.84 0.53
C ASP A 114 -3.87 -23.82 -0.11
N GLU A 115 -4.85 -23.31 0.64
CA GLU A 115 -5.75 -22.23 0.21
C GLU A 115 -5.01 -20.89 0.05
N TRP A 116 -4.09 -20.55 0.95
CA TRP A 116 -3.28 -19.33 0.82
C TRP A 116 -2.33 -19.37 -0.37
N GLN A 117 -1.78 -20.54 -0.69
CA GLN A 117 -0.89 -20.72 -1.84
C GLN A 117 -1.63 -20.64 -3.18
N THR A 118 -2.87 -21.16 -3.24
CA THR A 118 -3.72 -21.06 -4.42
C THR A 118 -4.30 -19.66 -4.63
N GLY A 119 -4.31 -18.85 -3.56
CA GLY A 119 -4.69 -17.45 -3.54
C GLY A 119 -6.16 -17.26 -3.22
N VAL A 120 -6.47 -16.26 -2.41
CA VAL A 120 -7.85 -15.85 -2.13
C VAL A 120 -8.45 -15.24 -3.41
N GLU A 121 -9.72 -15.51 -3.70
CA GLU A 121 -10.41 -14.91 -4.85
C GLU A 121 -10.24 -13.38 -4.83
N ARG A 122 -9.90 -12.80 -5.98
CA ARG A 122 -9.53 -11.37 -6.12
C ARG A 122 -10.61 -10.40 -5.64
N GLU A 123 -11.87 -10.85 -5.60
CA GLU A 123 -13.01 -10.08 -5.11
C GLU A 123 -13.11 -10.09 -3.58
N GLY A 124 -12.48 -11.07 -2.91
CA GLY A 124 -12.49 -11.22 -1.46
C GLY A 124 -12.05 -9.94 -0.75
N ALA A 125 -10.96 -9.30 -1.18
CA ALA A 125 -10.50 -8.02 -0.62
C ALA A 125 -11.59 -6.93 -0.62
N VAL A 126 -12.46 -6.90 -1.63
CA VAL A 126 -13.57 -5.93 -1.72
C VAL A 126 -14.71 -6.31 -0.79
N ASP A 127 -14.96 -7.60 -0.57
CA ASP A 127 -15.99 -8.05 0.36
C ASP A 127 -15.63 -7.74 1.82
N TYR A 128 -14.35 -7.72 2.20
CA TYR A 128 -13.96 -7.28 3.56
C TYR A 128 -14.26 -5.80 3.82
N ALA A 129 -14.32 -4.94 2.80
CA ALA A 129 -14.64 -3.52 2.99
C ALA A 129 -16.04 -3.32 3.61
N LYS A 130 -16.97 -4.24 3.35
CA LYS A 130 -18.34 -4.22 3.89
C LYS A 130 -18.41 -4.54 5.38
N LEU A 131 -17.32 -5.04 5.97
CA LEU A 131 -17.27 -5.49 7.36
C LEU A 131 -17.00 -4.37 8.36
N PHE A 132 -16.56 -3.21 7.89
CA PHE A 132 -16.03 -2.15 8.73
C PHE A 132 -17.01 -0.99 8.88
N LYS A 133 -17.01 -0.35 10.05
CA LYS A 133 -17.73 0.90 10.30
C LYS A 133 -16.76 2.03 10.68
N PRO A 134 -16.74 3.15 9.93
CA PRO A 134 -17.55 3.47 8.74
C PRO A 134 -17.21 2.58 7.53
N GLU A 135 -18.19 2.41 6.65
CA GLU A 135 -18.02 1.63 5.40
C GLU A 135 -16.90 2.20 4.54
N VAL A 136 -16.03 1.32 4.05
CA VAL A 136 -14.91 1.69 3.16
C VAL A 136 -15.46 1.87 1.75
N LYS A 137 -15.39 3.10 1.22
CA LYS A 137 -15.93 3.42 -0.10
C LYS A 137 -14.94 3.03 -1.20
N VAL A 138 -15.45 2.90 -2.42
CA VAL A 138 -14.65 2.60 -3.62
C VAL A 138 -13.45 3.54 -3.78
N ASP A 139 -13.63 4.84 -3.54
CA ASP A 139 -12.57 5.85 -3.69
C ASP A 139 -11.56 5.83 -2.54
N ASP A 140 -11.76 5.00 -1.53
CA ASP A 140 -10.83 4.84 -0.43
C ASP A 140 -9.71 3.85 -0.74
N PHE A 141 -9.88 3.00 -1.77
CA PHE A 141 -8.87 2.04 -2.19
C PHE A 141 -7.71 2.69 -2.98
N PRO A 142 -6.46 2.22 -2.82
CA PRO A 142 -6.04 1.25 -1.81
C PRO A 142 -5.96 1.89 -0.41
N CYS A 143 -6.29 1.13 0.63
CA CYS A 143 -6.26 1.60 2.01
C CYS A 143 -5.82 0.52 3.00
N MET A 144 -5.31 0.96 4.15
CA MET A 144 -5.16 0.13 5.34
C MET A 144 -6.28 0.45 6.32
N VAL A 145 -6.99 -0.58 6.77
CA VAL A 145 -8.03 -0.51 7.80
C VAL A 145 -7.49 -1.12 9.09
N LEU A 146 -7.62 -0.42 10.21
CA LEU A 146 -7.03 -0.82 11.49
C LEU A 146 -8.11 -0.90 12.57
N PHE A 147 -8.03 -1.94 13.40
CA PHE A 147 -8.99 -2.21 14.46
C PHE A 147 -8.39 -3.04 15.59
N THR A 148 -9.02 -3.09 16.77
CA THR A 148 -8.40 -3.55 18.02
C THR A 148 -9.15 -4.67 18.77
N ASP A 149 -10.42 -4.91 18.44
CA ASP A 149 -11.33 -5.81 19.17
C ASP A 149 -12.09 -6.78 18.24
N LEU A 150 -11.80 -8.07 18.33
CA LEU A 150 -12.48 -9.08 17.52
C LEU A 150 -13.90 -9.44 18.01
N LYS A 151 -14.32 -8.98 19.20
CA LYS A 151 -15.60 -9.40 19.79
C LYS A 151 -16.81 -8.74 19.14
N HIS A 152 -16.66 -7.52 18.62
CA HIS A 152 -17.76 -6.70 18.12
C HIS A 152 -17.43 -6.03 16.78
N LEU A 153 -17.01 -6.81 15.77
CA LEU A 153 -16.62 -6.27 14.46
C LEU A 153 -17.70 -5.43 13.78
N ASP A 154 -18.97 -5.79 13.96
CA ASP A 154 -20.08 -5.05 13.36
C ASP A 154 -20.32 -3.67 13.98
N GLU A 155 -19.78 -3.41 15.17
CA GLU A 155 -19.85 -2.13 15.88
C GLU A 155 -18.47 -1.46 15.99
N GLN A 156 -17.47 -2.11 15.40
CA GLN A 156 -16.09 -1.74 15.58
C GLN A 156 -15.77 -0.46 14.85
N GLN A 157 -15.34 0.53 15.63
CA GLN A 157 -14.73 1.71 15.06
C GLN A 157 -13.39 1.33 14.44
N VAL A 158 -13.21 1.68 13.17
CA VAL A 158 -11.96 1.48 12.46
C VAL A 158 -11.19 2.78 12.24
N VAL A 159 -9.87 2.66 12.10
CA VAL A 159 -9.01 3.72 11.58
C VAL A 159 -8.63 3.35 10.15
N MET A 160 -9.05 4.18 9.20
CA MET A 160 -8.74 3.98 7.79
C MET A 160 -7.65 4.96 7.34
N ARG A 161 -6.68 4.44 6.60
CA ARG A 161 -5.61 5.23 5.98
C ARG A 161 -5.47 4.87 4.50
N LYS A 162 -5.83 5.82 3.62
CA LYS A 162 -5.56 5.69 2.18
C LYS A 162 -4.06 5.57 1.91
N ILE A 163 -3.72 4.68 0.99
CA ILE A 163 -2.38 4.45 0.47
C ILE A 163 -2.26 5.19 -0.88
N PRO A 164 -1.29 6.10 -1.04
CA PRO A 164 -1.13 6.84 -2.27
C PRO A 164 -0.56 5.97 -3.40
N LYS A 165 -0.74 6.39 -4.65
CA LYS A 165 -0.13 5.74 -5.81
C LYS A 165 1.31 6.20 -6.02
N TRP A 166 2.21 5.72 -5.16
CA TRP A 166 3.66 5.98 -5.25
C TRP A 166 4.42 4.79 -5.83
N ASP A 167 5.70 4.98 -6.12
CA ASP A 167 6.64 3.91 -6.47
C ASP A 167 6.86 2.93 -5.30
N THR A 168 7.27 1.71 -5.61
CA THR A 168 7.42 0.59 -4.66
C THR A 168 8.29 0.94 -3.46
N GLU A 169 9.47 1.52 -3.69
CA GLU A 169 10.42 1.89 -2.63
C GLU A 169 9.84 2.94 -1.66
N SER A 170 9.08 3.89 -2.19
CA SER A 170 8.43 4.92 -1.39
C SER A 170 7.22 4.38 -0.62
N LEU A 171 6.48 3.45 -1.21
CA LEU A 171 5.40 2.72 -0.54
C LEU A 171 5.93 1.85 0.60
N TYR A 172 7.04 1.15 0.39
CA TYR A 172 7.69 0.36 1.43
C TYR A 172 8.00 1.23 2.66
N LYS A 173 8.64 2.38 2.47
CA LYS A 173 8.97 3.31 3.56
C LYS A 173 7.73 3.90 4.23
N LEU A 174 6.70 4.22 3.45
CA LEU A 174 5.42 4.70 4.00
C LEU A 174 4.83 3.63 4.92
N LEU A 175 4.71 2.40 4.44
CA LEU A 175 4.14 1.29 5.20
C LEU A 175 4.99 0.94 6.41
N SER A 176 6.31 0.80 6.28
CA SER A 176 7.19 0.56 7.44
C SER A 176 7.04 1.65 8.50
N GLY A 177 6.92 2.92 8.09
CA GLY A 177 6.68 4.02 9.02
C GLY A 177 5.30 3.95 9.68
N MET A 178 4.26 3.56 8.94
CA MET A 178 2.93 3.32 9.50
C MET A 178 2.93 2.15 10.49
N ILE A 179 3.57 1.03 10.12
CA ILE A 179 3.69 -0.16 10.97
C ILE A 179 4.41 0.18 12.27
N GLN A 180 5.50 0.94 12.23
CA GLN A 180 6.17 1.38 13.44
C GLN A 180 5.21 2.17 14.35
N SER A 181 4.48 3.14 13.81
CA SER A 181 3.50 3.90 14.60
C SER A 181 2.35 3.04 15.12
N ILE A 182 1.98 1.96 14.41
CA ILE A 182 0.96 1.01 14.88
C ILE A 182 1.51 0.18 16.04
N VAL A 183 2.75 -0.30 15.94
CA VAL A 183 3.45 -1.04 17.00
C VAL A 183 3.57 -0.16 18.25
N ASP A 184 3.98 1.10 18.12
CA ASP A 184 4.04 2.06 19.23
C ASP A 184 2.65 2.23 19.90
N CYS A 185 1.56 2.12 19.12
CA CYS A 185 0.20 2.16 19.65
C CYS A 185 -0.24 0.85 20.32
N CYS A 186 0.39 -0.31 20.06
CA CYS A 186 0.05 -1.59 20.69
C CYS A 186 0.31 -1.56 22.21
N GLU A 187 1.34 -0.83 22.63
CA GLU A 187 1.73 -0.63 24.04
C GLU A 187 0.69 0.16 24.85
N GLN A 188 -0.28 0.81 24.19
CA GLN A 188 -1.34 1.55 24.86
C GLN A 188 -2.42 0.62 25.43
N SER A 189 -3.15 1.09 26.44
CA SER A 189 -4.33 0.39 26.95
C SER A 189 -5.40 0.22 25.86
N ALA A 190 -6.19 -0.86 25.94
CA ALA A 190 -7.20 -1.20 24.93
C ALA A 190 -8.11 -0.01 24.52
N GLU A 191 -8.51 0.80 25.50
CA GLU A 191 -9.33 2.00 25.30
C GLU A 191 -8.61 3.11 24.51
N LYS A 192 -7.29 3.23 24.65
CA LYS A 192 -6.47 4.31 24.06
C LYS A 192 -5.86 3.94 22.71
N ARG A 193 -5.78 2.65 22.37
CA ARG A 193 -5.17 2.18 21.11
C ARG A 193 -5.79 2.85 19.89
N LEU A 194 -7.13 2.89 19.83
CA LEU A 194 -7.83 3.47 18.70
C LEU A 194 -7.58 4.98 18.54
N GLU A 195 -7.54 5.72 19.66
CA GLU A 195 -7.21 7.14 19.66
C GLU A 195 -5.77 7.40 19.22
N CYS A 196 -4.83 6.59 19.71
CA CYS A 196 -3.43 6.60 19.27
C CYS A 196 -3.32 6.37 17.76
N LEU A 197 -4.01 5.37 17.21
CA LEU A 197 -4.01 5.10 15.78
C LEU A 197 -4.57 6.28 14.97
N LYS A 198 -5.68 6.88 15.43
CA LYS A 198 -6.27 8.07 14.79
C LYS A 198 -5.27 9.22 14.75
N SER A 199 -4.63 9.56 15.88
CA SER A 199 -3.70 10.68 15.96
C SER A 199 -2.41 10.43 15.15
N SER A 200 -1.85 9.22 15.23
CA SER A 200 -0.58 8.85 14.60
C SER A 200 -0.67 8.66 13.08
N LEU A 201 -1.82 8.23 12.56
CA LEU A 201 -1.96 7.87 11.13
C LEU A 201 -2.82 8.84 10.33
N THR A 202 -3.80 9.48 10.96
CA THR A 202 -4.82 10.26 10.24
C THR A 202 -4.78 11.76 10.50
N SER A 203 -4.02 12.22 11.50
CA SER A 203 -3.86 13.66 11.77
C SER A 203 -3.25 14.39 10.56
N PRO A 204 -3.60 15.66 10.32
CA PRO A 204 -2.99 16.47 9.26
C PRO A 204 -1.46 16.45 9.31
N THR A 205 -0.88 16.54 10.50
CA THR A 205 0.57 16.48 10.72
C THR A 205 1.16 15.14 10.28
N ALA A 206 0.53 14.01 10.65
CA ALA A 206 0.97 12.68 10.22
C ALA A 206 0.91 12.54 8.70
N LYS A 207 -0.18 13.04 8.07
CA LYS A 207 -0.31 13.05 6.62
C LYS A 207 0.80 13.89 5.98
N THR A 208 0.99 15.13 6.41
CA THR A 208 2.01 16.03 5.86
C THR A 208 3.42 15.47 6.03
N LYS A 209 3.75 14.88 7.18
CA LYS A 209 5.07 14.27 7.42
C LYS A 209 5.36 13.13 6.44
N ALA A 210 4.35 12.29 6.15
CA ALA A 210 4.48 11.21 5.17
C ALA A 210 4.71 11.76 3.74
N TYR A 211 3.92 12.76 3.34
CA TYR A 211 4.03 13.38 2.00
C TYR A 211 5.32 14.20 1.85
N TYR A 212 5.76 14.92 2.87
CA TYR A 212 6.99 15.70 2.85
C TYR A 212 8.21 14.79 2.67
N LYS A 213 8.30 13.70 3.44
CA LYS A 213 9.39 12.70 3.29
C LYS A 213 9.44 12.10 1.88
N TYR A 214 8.29 11.94 1.22
CA TYR A 214 8.22 11.50 -0.18
C TYR A 214 8.67 12.60 -1.15
N GLY A 215 8.14 13.82 -0.99
CA GLY A 215 8.46 14.98 -1.82
C GLY A 215 9.94 15.36 -1.76
N GLU A 216 10.53 15.40 -0.57
CA GLU A 216 11.96 15.64 -0.35
C GLU A 216 12.82 14.63 -1.10
N LYS A 217 12.47 13.33 -1.04
CA LYS A 217 13.21 12.29 -1.77
C LYS A 217 13.07 12.40 -3.28
N ARG A 218 11.89 12.71 -3.79
CA ARG A 218 11.69 12.94 -5.22
C ARG A 218 12.45 14.18 -5.68
N ALA A 219 12.44 15.24 -4.89
CA ALA A 219 13.24 16.43 -5.14
C ALA A 219 14.72 16.06 -5.15
N LEU A 220 15.25 15.38 -4.12
CA LEU A 220 16.65 14.92 -4.06
C LEU A 220 17.03 13.99 -5.22
N TYR A 221 16.15 13.07 -5.60
CA TYR A 221 16.36 12.17 -6.74
C TYR A 221 16.40 12.95 -8.06
N TYR A 222 15.45 13.85 -8.27
CA TYR A 222 15.44 14.74 -9.43
C TYR A 222 16.67 15.65 -9.45
N LEU A 223 17.09 16.15 -8.28
CA LEU A 223 18.31 16.93 -8.08
C LEU A 223 19.56 16.19 -8.56
N LYS A 224 19.68 14.92 -8.15
CA LYS A 224 20.80 14.06 -8.56
C LYS A 224 20.75 13.68 -10.04
N LYS A 225 19.56 13.43 -10.58
CA LYS A 225 19.40 12.92 -11.97
C LYS A 225 19.45 14.02 -13.03
N ASN A 226 19.05 15.24 -12.70
CA ASN A 226 18.94 16.35 -13.66
C ASN A 226 19.78 17.56 -13.28
N PRO A 227 21.06 17.40 -12.88
CA PRO A 227 21.79 18.49 -12.23
C PRO A 227 22.04 19.68 -13.17
N ALA A 228 22.00 19.50 -14.50
CA ALA A 228 22.03 20.60 -15.46
C ALA A 228 20.72 21.42 -15.48
N SER A 229 19.57 20.76 -15.43
CA SER A 229 18.26 21.42 -15.45
C SER A 229 18.06 22.30 -14.23
N ILE A 230 18.50 21.88 -13.05
CA ILE A 230 18.37 22.68 -11.84
C ILE A 230 19.29 23.89 -11.84
N VAL A 231 20.52 23.73 -12.30
CA VAL A 231 21.42 24.88 -12.46
C VAL A 231 20.80 25.90 -13.41
N ALA A 232 20.24 25.45 -14.53
CA ALA A 232 19.56 26.32 -15.49
C ALA A 232 18.32 27.00 -14.87
N THR A 233 17.45 26.25 -14.18
CA THR A 233 16.25 26.80 -13.53
C THR A 233 16.61 27.77 -12.40
N THR A 234 17.59 27.45 -11.56
CA THR A 234 18.03 28.32 -10.46
C THR A 234 18.72 29.57 -11.01
N ALA A 235 19.51 29.46 -12.09
CA ALA A 235 20.10 30.61 -12.76
C ALA A 235 19.01 31.50 -13.39
N ALA A 236 18.02 30.91 -14.05
CA ALA A 236 16.88 31.63 -14.62
C ALA A 236 16.06 32.33 -13.52
N PHE A 237 15.86 31.69 -12.37
CA PHE A 237 15.16 32.28 -11.24
C PHE A 237 15.95 33.43 -10.60
N ALA A 238 17.26 33.26 -10.39
CA ALA A 238 18.13 34.31 -9.88
C ALA A 238 18.19 35.51 -10.83
N LEU A 239 18.25 35.27 -12.14
CA LEU A 239 18.17 36.32 -13.17
C LEU A 239 16.80 37.01 -13.18
N ALA A 240 15.70 36.26 -13.03
CA ALA A 240 14.36 36.82 -12.96
C ALA A 240 14.19 37.72 -11.72
N LEU A 241 14.69 37.29 -10.56
CA LEU A 241 14.69 38.11 -9.34
C LEU A 241 15.57 39.36 -9.47
N ALA A 242 16.69 39.26 -10.19
CA ALA A 242 17.54 40.41 -10.47
C ALA A 242 16.86 41.41 -11.41
N ASN A 243 16.21 40.93 -12.47
CA ASN A 243 15.44 41.76 -13.39
C ASN A 243 14.20 42.39 -12.72
N ALA A 244 13.65 41.74 -11.71
CA ALA A 244 12.57 42.28 -10.88
C ALA A 244 13.07 43.26 -9.79
N ASN A 245 14.36 43.61 -9.76
CA ASN A 245 15.01 44.42 -8.73
C ASN A 245 14.85 43.88 -7.29
N VAL A 246 14.54 42.60 -7.12
CA VAL A 246 14.42 41.94 -5.81
C VAL A 246 15.80 41.60 -5.26
N LEU A 247 16.77 41.30 -6.15
CA LEU A 247 18.17 41.03 -5.80
C LEU A 247 19.12 41.85 -6.67
N PRO A 248 20.22 42.40 -6.12
CA PRO A 248 21.26 43.01 -6.94
C PRO A 248 21.88 41.99 -7.90
N ILE A 249 22.11 42.37 -9.16
CA ILE A 249 22.68 41.50 -10.21
C ILE A 249 23.99 40.85 -9.76
N GLY A 250 24.83 41.57 -8.99
CA GLY A 250 26.07 41.03 -8.43
C GLY A 250 25.84 39.87 -7.45
N ALA A 251 24.78 39.93 -6.62
CA ALA A 251 24.42 38.86 -5.70
C ALA A 251 23.88 37.62 -6.45
N ALA A 252 23.11 37.83 -7.52
CA ALA A 252 22.64 36.75 -8.39
C ALA A 252 23.80 36.06 -9.12
N ALA A 253 24.79 36.81 -9.64
CA ALA A 253 25.97 36.26 -10.29
C ALA A 253 26.83 35.42 -9.33
N VAL A 254 27.04 35.90 -8.09
CA VAL A 254 27.78 35.14 -7.06
C VAL A 254 27.06 33.84 -6.69
N ALA A 255 25.73 33.87 -6.55
CA ALA A 255 24.94 32.67 -6.26
C ALA A 255 25.05 31.63 -7.39
N ILE A 256 24.96 32.07 -8.66
CA ILE A 256 25.11 31.18 -9.83
C ILE A 256 26.52 30.58 -9.88
N LEU A 257 27.56 31.39 -9.66
CA LEU A 257 28.96 30.94 -9.67
C LEU A 257 29.27 29.96 -8.54
N GLN A 258 28.71 30.14 -7.34
CA GLN A 258 28.86 29.19 -6.23
C GLN A 258 28.21 27.85 -6.53
N ILE A 259 27.02 27.85 -7.16
CA ILE A 259 26.33 26.63 -7.59
C ILE A 259 27.16 25.87 -8.64
N LEU A 260 27.74 26.58 -9.61
CA LEU A 260 28.59 25.98 -10.64
C LEU A 260 29.91 25.41 -10.06
N LYS A 261 30.54 26.14 -9.13
CA LYS A 261 31.80 25.73 -8.47
C LYS A 261 31.64 24.46 -7.64
N ASN A 262 30.50 24.30 -6.95
CA ASN A 262 30.23 23.10 -6.14
C ASN A 262 29.99 21.83 -6.98
N LYS A 263 29.90 21.93 -8.32
CA LYS A 263 29.68 20.82 -9.24
C LYS A 263 30.97 20.21 -9.79
N GLN A 264 32.12 20.86 -9.57
CA GLN A 264 33.43 20.39 -10.03
C GLN A 264 34.17 19.54 -8.98
N LYS A 265 33.56 19.29 -7.82
CA LYS A 265 34.02 18.35 -6.79
C LYS A 265 33.08 17.15 -6.75
#